data_AF-A0A822CVU1-F1
#
_entry.id   AF-A0A822CVU1-F1
#
_cell.length_a   1.000
_cell.length_b   1.000
_cell.length_c   1.000
_cell.angle_alpha   90.00
_cell.angle_beta   90.00
_cell.angle_gamma   90.00
#
_symmetry.space_group_name_H-M   'P 1'
#
loop_
_entity.id
_entity.type
_entity.pdbx_description
1 polymer ?
#
loop_
_entity_poly.entity_id
_entity_poly.type
_entity_poly.pdbx_seq_one_letter_code
_entity_poly.pdbx_strand_id
1 'polypeptide(L)'
;NRSSIRLARFNDIQMLLKHPQLKLIQPGDTRWLSYFRSVIAVIRCYEPLMITLEHIVHESDEESPSASGLLSILKDQSTTFILHSLEPILEALSILSKSIQ
;
A
#
# COMPACT_ATOMS: atom_id res chain seq x y z
N ASN A 1 11.55 18.15 1.70
CA ASN A 1 12.49 17.06 2.03
C ASN A 1 12.03 16.17 3.20
N ARG A 2 10.73 16.13 3.57
CA ARG A 2 10.19 15.32 4.69
C ARG A 2 9.56 13.99 4.23
N SER A 3 9.16 13.91 2.97
CA SER A 3 8.66 12.68 2.33
C SER A 3 9.74 11.58 2.30
N SER A 4 11.01 11.96 2.12
CA SER A 4 12.16 11.04 2.19
C SER A 4 12.35 10.43 3.58
N ILE A 5 12.12 11.19 4.65
CA ILE A 5 12.18 10.70 6.04
C ILE A 5 11.06 9.69 6.31
N ARG A 6 9.82 10.00 5.89
CA ARG A 6 8.68 9.08 6.02
C ARG A 6 8.91 7.78 5.25
N LEU A 7 9.48 7.87 4.05
CA LEU A 7 9.82 6.71 3.23
C LEU A 7 10.95 5.86 3.86
N ALA A 8 11.98 6.50 4.43
CA ALA A 8 13.03 5.80 5.15
C ALA A 8 12.46 5.00 6.33
N ARG A 9 11.61 5.63 7.16
CA ARG A 9 10.91 4.95 8.26
C ARG A 9 10.06 3.77 7.80
N PHE A 10 9.32 3.93 6.70
CA PHE A 10 8.55 2.82 6.13
C PHE A 10 9.44 1.63 5.75
N ASN A 11 10.57 1.89 5.10
CA ASN A 11 11.53 0.84 4.74
C ASN A 11 12.14 0.18 5.98
N ASP A 12 12.44 0.94 7.03
CA ASP A 12 12.96 0.43 8.30
C ASP A 12 11.94 -0.51 8.96
N ILE A 13 10.66 -0.14 8.98
CA ILE A 13 9.57 -0.99 9.50
C ILE A 13 9.41 -2.26 8.68
N GLN A 14 9.47 -2.18 7.34
CA GLN A 14 9.45 -3.36 6.48
C GLN A 14 10.59 -4.33 6.83
N MET A 15 11.79 -3.80 7.06
CA MET A 15 12.97 -4.59 7.43
C MET A 15 12.82 -5.23 8.82
N LEU A 16 12.37 -4.45 9.80
CA LEU A 16 12.15 -4.92 11.18
C LEU A 16 11.18 -6.09 11.24
N LEU A 17 10.08 -5.99 10.47
CA LEU A 17 9.04 -7.01 10.41
C LEU A 17 9.35 -8.15 9.42
N LYS A 18 10.51 -8.13 8.76
CA LYS A 18 10.89 -9.09 7.72
C LYS A 18 9.90 -9.16 6.54
N HIS A 19 9.20 -8.06 6.27
CA HIS A 19 8.34 -7.91 5.10
C HIS A 19 9.20 -7.58 3.86
N PRO A 20 8.73 -7.91 2.65
CA PRO A 20 9.45 -7.55 1.43
C PRO A 20 9.54 -6.03 1.27
N GLN A 21 10.70 -5.53 0.85
CA GLN A 21 10.93 -4.10 0.57
C GLN A 21 10.27 -3.69 -0.74
N LEU A 22 8.94 -3.59 -0.72
CA LEU A 22 8.14 -3.20 -1.87
C LEU A 22 7.99 -1.69 -1.92
N LYS A 23 8.15 -1.14 -3.11
CA LYS A 23 7.75 0.24 -3.40
C LYS A 23 6.25 0.27 -3.66
N LEU A 24 5.54 1.17 -2.98
CA LEU A 24 4.18 1.52 -3.34
C LEU A 24 4.24 2.34 -4.63
N ILE A 25 3.63 1.81 -5.69
CA ILE A 25 3.61 2.43 -7.01
C ILE A 25 2.22 3.02 -7.21
N GLN A 26 2.14 4.25 -7.72
CA GLN A 26 0.87 4.79 -8.16
C GLN A 26 0.46 4.08 -9.45
N PRO A 27 -0.74 3.46 -9.52
CA PRO A 27 -1.18 2.83 -10.74
C PRO A 27 -1.44 3.89 -11.84
N GLY A 28 -1.02 3.61 -13.07
CA GLY A 28 -1.38 4.43 -14.22
C GLY A 28 -2.75 4.03 -14.79
N ASP A 29 -3.52 5.02 -15.25
CA ASP A 29 -4.96 4.92 -15.56
C ASP A 29 -5.37 3.79 -16.52
N THR A 30 -4.47 3.28 -17.37
CA THR A 30 -4.79 2.28 -18.40
C THR A 30 -4.03 0.96 -18.28
N ARG A 31 -3.22 0.76 -17.23
CA ARG A 31 -2.35 -0.43 -17.11
C ARG A 31 -2.82 -1.34 -15.98
N TRP A 32 -3.59 -2.37 -16.32
CA TRP A 32 -4.05 -3.42 -15.38
C TRP A 32 -2.92 -4.02 -14.55
N LEU A 33 -1.74 -4.24 -15.15
CA LEU A 33 -0.55 -4.71 -14.44
C LEU A 33 -0.07 -3.73 -13.36
N SER A 34 -0.27 -2.43 -13.54
CA SER A 34 0.07 -1.41 -12.55
C SER A 34 -0.88 -1.44 -11.37
N TYR A 35 -2.18 -1.63 -11.61
CA TYR A 35 -3.17 -1.83 -10.54
C TYR A 35 -2.88 -3.11 -9.76
N PHE A 36 -2.60 -4.22 -10.44
CA PHE A 36 -2.21 -5.47 -9.79
C PHE A 36 -1.00 -5.28 -8.86
N ARG A 37 0.09 -4.70 -9.37
CA ARG A 37 1.29 -4.43 -8.56
C ARG A 37 1.02 -3.53 -7.36
N SER A 38 0.13 -2.55 -7.52
CA SER A 38 -0.22 -1.60 -6.45
C SER A 38 -1.02 -2.29 -5.35
N VAL A 39 -2.07 -3.04 -5.71
CA VAL A 39 -2.90 -3.78 -4.75
C VAL A 39 -2.08 -4.83 -4.01
N ILE A 40 -1.25 -5.59 -4.72
CA ILE A 40 -0.37 -6.59 -4.11
C ILE A 40 0.65 -5.93 -3.16
N ALA A 41 1.19 -4.78 -3.52
CA ALA A 41 2.12 -4.06 -2.63
C ALA A 41 1.43 -3.59 -1.35
N VAL A 42 0.19 -3.10 -1.44
CA VAL A 42 -0.61 -2.72 -0.26
C VAL A 42 -0.92 -3.94 0.61
N ILE A 43 -1.37 -5.06 0.03
CA ILE A 43 -1.66 -6.29 0.78
C ILE A 43 -0.40 -6.80 1.50
N ARG A 44 0.72 -6.91 0.78
CA ARG A 44 1.98 -7.43 1.32
C ARG A 44 2.65 -6.50 2.33
N CYS A 45 2.37 -5.21 2.27
CA CYS A 45 2.91 -4.23 3.20
C CYS A 45 1.85 -3.71 4.17
N TYR A 46 0.73 -4.41 4.32
CA TYR A 46 -0.42 -3.91 5.08
C TYR A 46 -0.05 -3.57 6.52
N GLU A 47 0.62 -4.49 7.22
CA GLU A 47 1.09 -4.27 8.60
C GLU A 47 2.14 -3.14 8.70
N PRO A 48 3.22 -3.12 7.88
CA PRO A 48 4.14 -1.98 7.83
C PRO A 48 3.45 -0.63 7.55
N LEU A 49 2.46 -0.61 6.65
CA LEU A 49 1.68 0.58 6.31
C LEU A 49 0.88 1.07 7.51
N MET A 50 0.19 0.17 8.20
CA MET A 50 -0.61 0.47 9.38
C MET A 50 0.24 1.10 10.49
N ILE A 51 1.38 0.49 10.83
CA ILE A 51 2.29 1.01 11.87
C ILE A 51 2.85 2.38 11.46
N THR A 52 3.26 2.53 10.19
CA THR A 52 3.80 3.81 9.71
C THR A 52 2.75 4.92 9.78
N LEU A 53 1.51 4.63 9.40
CA LEU A 53 0.42 5.60 9.46
C LEU A 53 0.04 5.93 10.90
N GLU A 54 -0.02 4.94 11.80
CA GLU A 54 -0.27 5.16 13.22
C GLU A 54 0.80 6.06 13.84
N HIS A 55 2.07 5.81 13.54
CA HIS A 55 3.18 6.63 14.00
C HIS A 55 3.10 8.07 13.47
N ILE A 56 2.76 8.26 12.20
CA ILE A 56 2.57 9.61 11.63
C ILE A 56 1.39 10.32 12.33
N VAL A 57 0.31 9.61 12.65
CA VAL A 57 -0.88 10.21 13.26
C VAL A 57 -0.68 10.54 14.75
N HIS A 58 0.02 9.69 15.51
CA HIS A 58 0.08 9.80 16.98
C HIS A 58 1.39 10.34 17.53
N GLU A 59 2.51 10.15 16.82
CA GLU A 59 3.86 10.47 17.33
C GLU A 59 4.53 11.63 16.60
N SER A 60 3.88 12.22 15.60
CA SER A 60 4.41 13.41 14.94
C SER A 60 3.75 14.67 15.48
N ASP A 61 4.55 15.70 15.75
CA ASP A 61 4.09 17.03 16.22
C ASP A 61 3.17 17.76 15.22
N GLU A 62 2.91 17.18 14.04
CA GLU A 62 2.06 17.73 13.00
C GLU A 62 0.93 16.75 12.67
N GLU A 63 -0.31 17.15 12.96
CA GLU A 63 -1.47 16.44 12.45
C GLU A 63 -1.40 16.35 10.91
N SER A 64 -1.47 15.12 10.39
CA SER A 64 -1.58 14.90 8.95
C SER A 64 -2.96 14.34 8.63
N PRO A 65 -3.94 15.19 8.25
CA PRO A 65 -5.30 14.74 7.92
C PRO A 65 -5.31 13.65 6.85
N SER A 66 -4.39 13.70 5.89
CA SER A 66 -4.23 12.66 4.87
C SER A 66 -3.79 11.31 5.45
N ALA A 67 -2.85 11.29 6.40
CA ALA A 67 -2.43 10.04 7.06
C ALA A 67 -3.55 9.47 7.92
N SER A 68 -4.28 10.34 8.64
CA SER A 68 -5.45 9.94 9.44
C SER A 68 -6.56 9.36 8.56
N GLY A 69 -6.85 10.00 7.42
CA GLY A 69 -7.83 9.51 6.46
C GLY A 69 -7.44 8.16 5.87
N LEU A 70 -6.18 8.00 5.45
CA LEU A 70 -5.67 6.73 4.93
C LEU A 70 -5.69 5.62 5.99
N LEU A 71 -5.33 5.93 7.24
CA LEU A 71 -5.39 4.97 8.34
C LEU A 71 -6.83 4.50 8.59
N SER A 72 -7.79 5.44 8.58
CA SER A 72 -9.21 5.12 8.74
C SER A 72 -9.72 4.23 7.60
N ILE A 73 -9.37 4.54 6.36
CA ILE A 73 -9.72 3.75 5.17
C ILE A 73 -9.15 2.33 5.29
N LEU A 74 -7.87 2.18 5.64
CA LEU A 74 -7.26 0.85 5.75
C LEU A 74 -7.83 0.04 6.92
N LYS A 75 -8.19 0.69 8.05
CA LYS A 75 -8.86 0.03 9.18
C LYS A 75 -10.27 -0.48 8.87
N ASP A 76 -10.92 0.07 7.84
CA ASP A 76 -12.25 -0.37 7.45
C ASP A 76 -12.22 -1.81 6.89
N GLN A 77 -13.09 -2.65 7.44
CA GLN A 77 -13.18 -4.06 7.06
C GLN A 77 -13.62 -4.23 5.60
N SER A 78 -14.47 -3.33 5.10
CA SER A 78 -14.92 -3.36 3.70
C SER A 78 -13.74 -3.12 2.76
N THR A 79 -12.85 -2.20 3.10
CA THR A 79 -11.62 -1.93 2.34
C THR A 79 -10.68 -3.15 2.33
N THR A 80 -10.45 -3.79 3.47
CA THR A 80 -9.64 -5.02 3.54
C THR A 80 -10.25 -6.14 2.68
N PHE A 81 -11.57 -6.32 2.75
CA PHE A 81 -12.28 -7.29 1.93
C PHE A 81 -12.15 -7.01 0.43
N ILE A 82 -12.30 -5.74 0.02
CA ILE A 82 -12.14 -5.32 -1.38
C ILE A 82 -10.70 -5.59 -1.86
N LEU A 83 -9.67 -5.24 -1.08
CA LEU A 83 -8.27 -5.46 -1.45
C LEU A 83 -8.01 -6.94 -1.74
N HIS A 84 -8.42 -7.84 -0.84
CA HIS A 84 -8.23 -9.28 -1.03
C HIS A 84 -9.10 -9.87 -2.13
N SER A 85 -10.28 -9.29 -2.40
CA SER A 85 -11.13 -9.71 -3.52
C SER A 85 -10.54 -9.29 -4.89
N LEU A 86 -9.84 -8.15 -4.93
CA LEU A 86 -9.20 -7.64 -6.14
C LEU A 86 -7.95 -8.42 -6.54
N GLU A 87 -7.22 -9.01 -5.59
CA GLU A 87 -6.00 -9.79 -5.85
C GLU A 87 -6.17 -10.85 -6.95
N PRO A 88 -7.09 -11.84 -6.83
CA PRO A 88 -7.24 -12.87 -7.84
C PRO A 88 -7.78 -12.33 -9.17
N ILE A 89 -8.64 -11.30 -9.13
CA ILE A 89 -9.20 -10.68 -10.34
C ILE A 89 -8.08 -9.99 -11.14
N LEU A 90 -7.27 -9.18 -10.47
CA LEU A 90 -6.17 -8.45 -11.08
C LEU A 90 -5.02 -9.38 -11.52
N GLU A 91 -4.80 -10.49 -10.82
CA GLU A 91 -3.88 -11.54 -11.25
C GLU A 91 -4.34 -12.16 -12.58
N ALA A 92 -5.59 -12.59 -12.68
CA ALA A 92 -6.16 -13.15 -13.90
C ALA A 92 -6.10 -12.15 -15.06
N LEU A 93 -6.48 -10.89 -14.82
CA LEU A 93 -6.37 -9.81 -15.81
C LEU A 93 -4.92 -9.54 -16.21
N SER A 94 -3.97 -9.64 -15.28
CA SER A 94 -2.54 -9.48 -15.58
C SER A 94 -2.02 -10.61 -16.46
N ILE A 95 -2.47 -11.85 -16.27
CA ILE A 95 -2.10 -12.98 -17.11
C ILE A 95 -2.67 -12.76 -18.51
N LEU A 96 -3.95 -12.46 -18.61
CA LEU A 96 -4.62 -12.21 -19.89
C LEU A 96 -3.97 -11.04 -20.64
N SER A 97 -3.70 -9.92 -19.97
CA SER A 97 -3.06 -8.74 -20.55
C SER A 97 -1.68 -9.04 -21.13
N LYS A 98 -0.92 -9.99 -20.56
CA LYS A 98 0.38 -10.40 -21.11
C LYS A 98 0.25 -11.33 -22.31
N SER A 99 -0.84 -12.09 -22.39
CA SER A 99 -1.09 -13.02 -23.49
C SER A 99 -1.62 -12.36 -24.76
N ILE A 100 -2.16 -11.13 -24.65
CA ILE A 100 -2.78 -10.38 -25.76
C ILE A 100 -1.94 -9.18 -26.24
N GLN A 101 -0.81 -8.90 -25.60
CA GLN A 101 0.14 -7.85 -25.96
C GLN A 101 1.34 -8.45 -26.69
#